data_AF-A0A1H3E877-F1
#
_entry.id   AF-A0A1H3E877-F1
#
_cell.length_a   1.000
_cell.length_b   1.000
_cell.length_c   1.000
_cell.angle_alpha   90.00
_cell.angle_beta   90.00
_cell.angle_gamma   90.00
#
_symmetry.space_group_name_H-M   'P 1'
#
loop_
_entity.id
_entity.type
_entity.pdbx_description
1 polymer ?
#
loop_
_entity_poly.entity_id
_entity_poly.type
_entity_poly.pdbx_seq_one_letter_code
_entity_poly.pdbx_strand_id
1 'polypeptide(L)' 'MRIVADPSAKRAAKTEQARAARRAAFQTEADPLIGKVLRGEVSKDEYAARVEEIRARFPYPEEE' A
#
# COMPACT_ATOMS: atom_id res chain seq x y z
N MET A 1 -25.63 -28.97 5.92
CA MET A 1 -25.27 -28.20 4.71
C MET A 1 -24.13 -27.26 5.09
N ARG A 2 -22.88 -27.56 4.69
CA ARG A 2 -21.74 -26.66 4.93
C ARG A 2 -21.69 -25.66 3.78
N ILE A 3 -22.02 -24.41 4.05
CA ILE A 3 -21.77 -23.30 3.13
C ILE A 3 -20.26 -23.07 3.16
N VAL A 4 -19.54 -23.67 2.22
CA VAL A 4 -18.13 -23.33 1.99
C VAL A 4 -18.11 -21.96 1.31
N ALA A 5 -17.65 -20.95 2.06
CA ALA A 5 -17.52 -19.59 1.54
C ALA A 5 -16.68 -19.58 0.26
N ASP A 6 -17.21 -18.92 -0.76
CA ASP A 6 -16.64 -18.84 -2.11
C ASP A 6 -15.18 -18.33 -2.06
N PRO A 7 -14.21 -19.09 -2.59
CA PRO A 7 -12.81 -18.69 -2.63
C PRO A 7 -12.57 -17.39 -3.42
N SER A 8 -13.42 -17.05 -4.39
CA SER A 8 -13.39 -15.78 -5.11
C SER A 8 -13.70 -14.59 -4.19
N ALA A 9 -14.75 -14.72 -3.36
CA ALA A 9 -15.13 -13.69 -2.40
C ALA A 9 -14.02 -13.44 -1.34
N LYS A 10 -13.33 -14.50 -0.91
CA LYS A 10 -12.18 -14.39 0.01
C LYS A 10 -11.00 -13.65 -0.62
N ARG A 11 -10.69 -13.91 -1.89
CA ARG A 11 -9.60 -13.22 -2.61
C ARG A 11 -9.91 -11.74 -2.83
N ALA A 12 -11.15 -11.42 -3.21
CA ALA A 12 -11.61 -10.04 -3.35
C ALA A 12 -11.50 -9.26 -2.03
N ALA A 13 -11.92 -9.87 -0.91
CA ALA A 13 -11.79 -9.26 0.41
C ALA A 13 -10.33 -9.03 0.83
N LYS A 14 -9.43 -10.00 0.58
CA LYS A 14 -7.98 -9.85 0.84
C LYS A 14 -7.38 -8.70 0.01
N THR A 15 -7.81 -8.57 -1.24
CA THR A 15 -7.38 -7.50 -2.15
C THR A 15 -7.80 -6.13 -1.64
N GLU A 16 -9.05 -5.99 -1.23
CA GLU A 16 -9.57 -4.70 -0.73
C GLU A 16 -8.90 -4.30 0.59
N GLN A 17 -8.65 -5.26 1.49
CA GLN A 17 -7.89 -4.98 2.71
C GLN A 17 -6.46 -4.53 2.44
N ALA A 18 -5.75 -5.20 1.52
CA ALA A 18 -4.40 -4.79 1.13
C ALA A 18 -4.37 -3.38 0.51
N ARG A 19 -5.36 -3.05 -0.34
CA ARG A 19 -5.52 -1.71 -0.92
C ARG A 19 -5.78 -0.64 0.13
N ALA A 20 -6.70 -0.90 1.06
CA ALA A 20 -7.01 0.03 2.14
C ALA A 20 -5.78 0.28 3.04
N ALA A 21 -5.06 -0.77 3.42
CA ALA A 21 -3.86 -0.67 4.25
C ALA A 21 -2.73 0.10 3.53
N ARG A 22 -2.46 -0.23 2.26
CA ARG A 22 -1.45 0.47 1.46
C ARG A 22 -1.80 1.95 1.28
N ARG A 23 -3.08 2.27 0.99
CA ARG A 23 -3.55 3.65 0.87
C ARG A 23 -3.36 4.44 2.16
N ALA A 24 -3.74 3.87 3.31
CA ALA A 24 -3.56 4.52 4.60
C ALA A 24 -2.08 4.82 4.88
N ALA A 25 -1.19 3.87 4.58
CA ALA A 25 0.25 4.06 4.74
C ALA A 25 0.82 5.14 3.82
N PHE A 26 0.38 5.22 2.55
CA PHE A 26 0.79 6.32 1.68
C PHE A 26 0.36 7.68 2.22
N GLN A 27 -0.89 7.80 2.66
CA GLN A 27 -1.43 9.05 3.19
C GLN A 27 -0.68 9.55 4.44
N THR A 28 -0.24 8.65 5.30
CA THR A 28 0.43 9.03 6.55
C THR A 28 1.95 9.15 6.41
N GLU A 29 2.59 8.37 5.54
CA GLU A 29 4.04 8.26 5.50
C GLU A 29 4.70 8.88 4.25
N ALA A 30 4.08 8.76 3.07
CA ALA A 30 4.66 9.24 1.82
C ALA A 30 4.12 10.61 1.39
N ASP A 31 2.81 10.81 1.44
CA ASP A 31 2.17 12.06 1.00
C ASP A 31 2.74 13.31 1.69
N PRO A 32 3.04 13.32 3.01
CA PRO A 32 3.67 14.48 3.65
C PRO A 32 5.08 14.81 3.12
N LEU A 33 5.76 13.85 2.50
CA LEU A 33 7.11 14.02 1.97
C LEU A 33 7.11 14.70 0.60
N ILE A 34 6.04 14.61 -0.20
CA ILE A 34 6.05 15.16 -1.57
C ILE A 34 6.31 16.67 -1.58
N GLY A 35 5.72 17.40 -0.63
CA GLY A 35 5.95 18.84 -0.49
C GLY A 35 7.40 19.16 -0.12
N LYS A 36 8.02 18.31 0.71
CA LYS A 36 9.44 18.43 1.07
C LYS A 36 10.34 18.15 -0.13
N VAL A 37 10.02 17.13 -0.93
CA VAL A 37 10.73 16.83 -2.18
C VAL A 37 10.67 17.99 -3.16
N LEU A 38 9.48 18.58 -3.35
CA LEU A 38 9.31 19.72 -4.27
C LEU A 38 10.08 20.97 -3.82
N ARG A 39 10.27 21.15 -2.51
CA ARG A 39 11.10 22.23 -1.95
C ARG A 39 12.59 21.89 -1.86
N GLY A 40 12.99 20.67 -2.21
CA GLY A 40 14.37 20.19 -2.10
C GLY A 40 14.83 19.91 -0.66
N GLU A 41 13.89 19.77 0.29
CA GLU A 41 14.16 19.46 1.70
C GLU A 41 14.37 17.95 1.95
N VAL A 42 13.88 17.11 1.04
CA VAL A 42 14.04 15.65 1.04
C VAL A 42 14.42 15.23 -0.38
N SER A 43 15.33 14.28 -0.51
CA SER A 43 15.72 13.77 -1.83
C SER A 43 14.59 12.96 -2.48
N LYS A 44 14.60 12.90 -3.81
CA LYS A 44 13.68 12.02 -4.54
C LYS A 44 13.90 10.55 -4.18
N ASP A 45 15.15 10.18 -3.87
CA ASP A 45 15.53 8.80 -3.52
C ASP A 45 14.99 8.40 -2.16
N GLU A 46 15.01 9.29 -1.16
CA GLU A 46 14.39 9.04 0.16
C GLU A 46 12.87 8.86 0.04
N TYR A 47 12.21 9.67 -0.79
CA TYR A 47 10.79 9.50 -1.09
C TYR A 47 10.51 8.16 -1.78
N ALA A 48 11.32 7.81 -2.78
CA ALA A 48 11.19 6.53 -3.48
C ALA A 48 11.40 5.34 -2.54
N ALA A 49 12.40 5.40 -1.66
CA ALA A 49 12.65 4.39 -0.64
C ALA A 49 11.43 4.20 0.28
N ARG A 50 10.81 5.30 0.73
CA ARG A 50 9.58 5.22 1.53
C ARG A 50 8.42 4.59 0.78
N VAL A 51 8.27 4.90 -0.51
CA VAL A 51 7.24 4.30 -1.36
C VAL A 51 7.45 2.78 -1.50
N GLU A 52 8.69 2.34 -1.73
CA GLU A 52 9.03 0.93 -1.84
C GLU A 52 8.85 0.18 -0.51
N GLU A 53 9.23 0.77 0.62
CA GLU A 53 8.94 0.21 1.95
C GLU A 53 7.44 0.01 2.18
N ILE A 54 6.60 0.98 1.81
CA ILE A 54 5.14 0.88 1.92
C ILE A 54 4.61 -0.26 1.03
N ARG A 55 5.10 -0.37 -0.20
CA ARG A 55 4.71 -1.43 -1.13
C ARG A 55 5.08 -2.81 -0.60
N ALA A 56 6.31 -2.96 -0.11
CA ALA A 56 6.81 -4.21 0.46
C ALA A 56 6.05 -4.65 1.72
N ARG A 57 5.66 -3.71 2.59
CA ARG A 57 4.85 -4.03 3.80
C ARG A 57 3.41 -4.39 3.49
N PHE A 58 2.84 -3.84 2.42
CA PHE A 58 1.45 -4.04 2.04
C PHE A 58 1.34 -4.52 0.58
N PRO A 59 1.87 -5.71 0.22
CA PRO A 59 1.82 -6.23 -1.14
C PRO A 59 0.38 -6.38 -1.63
N TYR A 60 0.13 -6.10 -2.91
CA TYR A 60 -1.15 -6.51 -3.49
C TYR A 60 -1.17 -8.03 -3.66
N PRO A 61 -2.34 -8.69 -3.59
CA PRO A 61 -2.41 -10.14 -3.78
C PRO A 61 -2.04 -10.60 -5.19
N GLU A 62 -1.97 -9.68 -6.16
CA GLU A 62 -1.46 -9.94 -7.52
C GLU A 62 0.07 -9.86 -7.60
N GLU A 63 0.71 -9.31 -6.56
CA GLU A 63 2.17 -9.19 -6.39
C GLU A 63 2.74 -10.29 -5.47
N GLU A 64 1.87 -11.16 -4.91
CA GLU A 64 2.24 -12.38 -4.16
C GLU A 64 2.58 -13.56 -5.09
#